data_AF-A0A2V5QA72-F1
#
_entry.id   AF-A0A2V5QA72-F1
#
_cell.length_a   1.000
_cell.length_b   1.000
_cell.length_c   1.000
_cell.angle_alpha   90.00
_cell.angle_beta   90.00
_cell.angle_gamma   90.00
#
_symmetry.space_group_name_H-M   'P 1'
#
loop_
_entity.id
_entity.type
_entity.pdbx_description
1 polymer ?
#
loop_
_entity_poly.entity_id
_entity_poly.type
_entity_poly.pdbx_seq_one_letter_code
_entity_poly.pdbx_strand_id
1 'polypeptide(L)'
;MPIKWDQCKDEFASDGALRDIQVIDATLSDSQRVLDFVRTSAAKSDYTIDGEAAALPSEASSIIASRSTATPLLLFRWGDIEIATHFFGEDDLEFDFRPENVSGQRELDQLLSFVSSVGRLLSKAVLVYHEGWEVSPFFIYDRHTDEITYSPRSI
;
A
#
# COMPACT_ATOMS: atom_id res chain seq x y z
N MET A 1 -3.08 0.20 -22.22
CA MET A 1 -3.08 1.70 -22.28
C MET A 1 -3.06 2.21 -20.86
N PRO A 2 -2.39 3.32 -20.54
CA PRO A 2 -2.35 3.83 -19.17
C PRO A 2 -3.76 4.22 -18.71
N ILE A 3 -4.11 3.82 -17.49
CA ILE A 3 -5.38 4.20 -16.84
C ILE A 3 -5.41 5.72 -16.71
N LYS A 4 -6.53 6.33 -17.13
CA LYS A 4 -6.71 7.77 -17.07
C LYS A 4 -7.48 8.18 -15.83
N TRP A 5 -7.09 9.31 -15.26
CA TRP A 5 -7.74 9.92 -14.10
C TRP A 5 -9.26 10.01 -14.27
N ASP A 6 -9.73 10.50 -15.42
CA ASP A 6 -11.16 10.63 -15.70
C ASP A 6 -11.93 9.30 -15.69
N GLN A 7 -11.26 8.15 -15.81
CA GLN A 7 -11.89 6.84 -15.75
C GLN A 7 -12.15 6.36 -14.32
N CYS A 8 -11.33 6.79 -13.36
CA CYS A 8 -11.27 6.22 -12.01
C CYS A 8 -11.34 7.25 -10.87
N LYS A 9 -11.46 8.55 -11.17
CA LYS A 9 -11.51 9.62 -10.16
C LYS A 9 -12.56 9.43 -9.07
N ASP A 10 -13.67 8.75 -9.37
CA ASP A 10 -14.76 8.51 -8.41
C ASP A 10 -14.32 7.53 -7.30
N GLU A 11 -13.33 6.67 -7.56
CA GLU A 11 -12.73 5.79 -6.56
C GLU A 11 -11.96 6.58 -5.48
N PHE A 12 -11.61 7.85 -5.75
CA PHE A 12 -10.83 8.72 -4.88
C PHE A 12 -11.68 9.84 -4.24
N ALA A 13 -12.98 9.62 -4.09
CA ALA A 13 -13.85 10.53 -3.34
C ALA A 13 -13.35 10.68 -1.88
N SER A 14 -13.37 11.91 -1.36
CA SER A 14 -13.10 12.20 0.05
C SER A 14 -14.32 11.85 0.90
N ASP A 15 -14.50 10.55 1.13
CA ASP A 15 -15.62 9.97 1.88
C ASP A 15 -15.28 9.71 3.36
N GLY A 16 -14.05 10.02 3.76
CA GLY A 16 -13.53 9.81 5.12
C GLY A 16 -12.94 8.42 5.35
N ALA A 17 -13.10 7.48 4.42
CA ALA A 17 -12.49 6.16 4.46
C ALA A 17 -11.12 6.17 3.76
N LEU A 18 -10.24 5.26 4.16
CA LEU A 18 -8.96 5.04 3.46
C LEU A 18 -9.17 4.20 2.20
N ARG A 19 -8.08 4.04 1.46
CA ARG A 19 -7.95 3.05 0.40
C ARG A 19 -6.81 2.13 0.77
N ASP A 20 -7.07 0.85 0.64
CA ASP A 20 -6.17 -0.20 1.10
C ASP A 20 -5.53 -0.84 -0.13
N ILE A 21 -4.27 -1.21 0.02
CA ILE A 21 -3.45 -1.90 -0.96
C ILE A 21 -3.02 -3.21 -0.32
N GLN A 22 -3.43 -4.35 -0.87
CA GLN A 22 -3.12 -5.66 -0.30
C GLN A 22 -2.24 -6.48 -1.24
N VAL A 23 -1.22 -7.12 -0.66
CA VAL A 23 -0.42 -8.11 -1.37
C VAL A 23 -1.00 -9.49 -1.13
N ILE A 24 -1.36 -10.19 -2.20
CA ILE A 24 -1.96 -11.53 -2.11
C ILE A 24 -0.91 -12.59 -1.78
N ASP A 25 -1.30 -13.53 -0.91
CA ASP A 25 -0.46 -14.62 -0.38
C ASP A 25 0.81 -14.10 0.31
N ALA A 26 0.76 -12.96 1.01
CA ALA A 26 1.92 -12.35 1.65
C ALA A 26 2.61 -13.29 2.66
N THR A 27 3.89 -13.05 2.90
CA THR A 27 4.69 -13.81 3.87
C THR A 27 5.59 -12.86 4.65
N LEU A 28 6.10 -13.32 5.79
CA LEU A 28 7.06 -12.58 6.59
C LEU A 28 8.29 -12.11 5.78
N SER A 29 8.75 -12.95 4.84
CA SER A 29 9.85 -12.61 3.93
C SER A 29 9.49 -11.43 3.02
N ASP A 30 8.25 -11.34 2.56
CA ASP A 30 7.79 -10.22 1.75
C ASP A 30 7.73 -8.93 2.55
N SER A 31 7.25 -8.99 3.81
CA SER A 31 7.27 -7.86 4.73
C SER A 31 8.69 -7.35 4.97
N GLN A 32 9.68 -8.25 5.09
CA GLN A 32 11.09 -7.85 5.17
C GLN A 32 11.57 -7.16 3.88
N ARG A 33 11.24 -7.72 2.71
CA ARG A 33 11.64 -7.14 1.42
C ARG A 33 11.03 -5.77 1.19
N VAL A 34 9.78 -5.55 1.60
CA VAL A 34 9.13 -4.23 1.58
C VAL A 34 9.79 -3.27 2.56
N LEU A 35 10.10 -3.71 3.77
CA LEU A 35 10.81 -2.88 4.74
C LEU A 35 12.15 -2.38 4.18
N ASP A 36 12.93 -3.27 3.55
CA ASP A 36 14.21 -2.92 2.92
C ASP A 36 14.02 -2.05 1.67
N PHE A 37 12.97 -2.28 0.89
CA PHE A 37 12.60 -1.45 -0.24
C PHE A 37 12.24 -0.03 0.20
N VAL A 38 11.42 0.15 1.23
CA VAL A 38 11.05 1.46 1.77
C VAL A 38 12.28 2.20 2.28
N ARG A 39 13.18 1.52 3.02
CA ARG A 39 14.44 2.12 3.49
C ARG A 39 15.31 2.69 2.39
N THR A 40 15.34 2.03 1.25
CA THR A 40 16.25 2.38 0.14
C THR A 40 15.61 3.33 -0.86
N SER A 41 14.29 3.29 -0.99
CA SER A 41 13.56 3.95 -2.08
C SER A 41 12.70 5.12 -1.62
N ALA A 42 12.25 5.14 -0.36
CA ALA A 42 11.43 6.24 0.14
C ALA A 42 12.30 7.47 0.45
N ALA A 43 11.84 8.65 0.04
CA ALA A 43 12.53 9.90 0.34
C ALA A 43 12.49 10.23 1.84
N LYS A 44 11.41 9.83 2.51
CA LYS A 44 11.19 9.97 3.95
C LYS A 44 10.34 8.81 4.46
N SER A 45 10.70 8.29 5.63
CA SER A 45 9.86 7.40 6.41
C SER A 45 9.88 7.81 7.88
N ASP A 46 8.74 7.63 8.55
CA ASP A 46 8.54 7.86 9.97
C ASP A 46 7.96 6.56 10.55
N TYR A 47 8.60 6.03 11.60
CA TYR A 47 8.13 4.85 12.31
C TYR A 47 7.66 5.25 13.69
N THR A 48 6.48 4.76 14.07
CA THR A 48 5.88 5.06 15.37
C THR A 48 5.39 3.79 16.05
N ILE A 49 5.35 3.83 17.38
CA ILE A 49 4.73 2.83 18.24
C ILE A 49 3.73 3.57 19.11
N ASP A 50 2.45 3.22 19.02
CA ASP A 50 1.35 3.87 19.75
C ASP A 50 1.30 5.40 19.52
N GLY A 51 1.67 5.84 18.31
CA GLY A 51 1.71 7.24 17.90
C GLY A 51 2.99 8.00 18.28
N GLU A 52 3.88 7.38 19.05
CA GLU A 52 5.15 7.99 19.46
C GLU A 52 6.30 7.58 18.52
N ALA A 53 7.16 8.53 18.17
CA ALA A 53 8.29 8.27 17.27
C ALA A 53 9.25 7.22 17.84
N ALA A 54 9.65 6.27 17.00
CA ALA A 54 10.55 5.18 17.37
C ALA A 54 11.57 4.89 16.26
N ALA A 55 12.66 4.21 16.62
CA ALA A 55 13.61 3.72 15.62
C ALA A 55 13.00 2.53 14.87
N LEU A 56 13.04 2.57 13.53
CA LEU A 56 12.52 1.50 12.67
C LEU A 56 13.39 0.22 12.80
N PRO A 57 12.87 -0.90 13.35
CA PRO A 57 13.64 -2.14 13.56
C PRO A 57 14.14 -2.75 12.25
N SER A 58 15.35 -3.33 12.22
CA SER A 58 15.93 -3.93 11.01
C SER A 58 15.07 -5.07 10.44
N GLU A 59 14.47 -5.86 11.32
CA GLU A 59 13.69 -7.05 10.99
C GLU A 59 12.18 -6.79 11.05
N ALA A 60 11.46 -7.13 10.00
CA ALA A 60 9.99 -7.09 9.96
C ALA A 60 9.36 -7.99 11.04
N SER A 61 9.99 -9.12 11.37
CA SER A 61 9.53 -10.02 12.43
C SER A 61 9.49 -9.34 13.80
N SER A 62 10.40 -8.41 14.07
CA SER A 62 10.41 -7.63 15.32
C SER A 62 9.25 -6.65 15.37
N ILE A 63 8.89 -6.05 14.24
CA ILE A 63 7.75 -5.15 14.11
C ILE A 63 6.45 -5.94 14.33
N ILE A 64 6.29 -7.07 13.65
CA ILE A 64 5.11 -7.95 13.76
C ILE A 64 4.96 -8.47 15.20
N ALA A 65 6.03 -8.95 15.83
CA ALA A 65 5.99 -9.44 17.22
C ALA A 65 5.51 -8.37 18.21
N SER A 66 5.87 -7.10 17.97
CA SER A 66 5.46 -5.98 18.83
C SER A 66 3.95 -5.72 18.82
N ARG A 67 3.21 -6.18 17.79
CA ARG A 67 1.74 -6.00 17.69
C ARG A 67 0.95 -6.66 18.80
N SER A 68 1.54 -7.65 19.46
CA SER A 68 0.91 -8.30 20.63
C SER A 68 0.69 -7.33 21.81
N THR A 69 1.44 -6.22 21.86
CA THR A 69 1.41 -5.26 22.97
C THR A 69 1.34 -3.79 22.56
N ALA A 70 1.49 -3.47 21.27
CA ALA A 70 1.56 -2.10 20.77
C ALA A 70 1.04 -1.97 19.33
N THR A 71 0.91 -0.73 18.85
CA THR A 71 0.44 -0.40 17.50
C THR A 71 1.59 0.20 16.68
N PRO A 72 2.42 -0.63 16.03
CA PRO A 72 3.45 -0.13 15.13
C PRO A 72 2.82 0.41 13.83
N LEU A 73 3.37 1.52 13.35
CA LEU A 73 2.99 2.12 12.08
C LEU A 73 4.25 2.64 11.38
N LEU A 74 4.42 2.23 10.11
CA LEU A 74 5.41 2.82 9.21
C LEU A 74 4.70 3.73 8.22
N LEU A 75 5.03 5.01 8.24
CA LEU A 75 4.55 6.01 7.30
C LEU A 75 5.69 6.40 6.36
N PHE A 76 5.45 6.47 5.06
CA PHE A 76 6.47 6.90 4.09
C PHE A 76 5.86 7.60 2.89
N ARG A 77 6.69 8.36 2.16
CA ARG A 77 6.26 9.04 0.94
C ARG A 77 6.72 8.31 -0.31
N TRP A 78 5.77 8.05 -1.21
CA TRP A 78 6.03 7.60 -2.58
C TRP A 78 5.58 8.68 -3.57
N GLY A 79 6.53 9.46 -4.08
CA GLY A 79 6.20 10.70 -4.76
C GLY A 79 5.47 11.66 -3.83
N ASP A 80 4.25 12.06 -4.21
CA ASP A 80 3.41 12.99 -3.44
C ASP A 80 2.42 12.27 -2.51
N ILE A 81 2.34 10.94 -2.59
CA ILE A 81 1.40 10.13 -1.81
C ILE A 81 2.07 9.71 -0.50
N GLU A 82 1.35 9.88 0.59
CA GLU A 82 1.70 9.31 1.87
C GLU A 82 1.08 7.92 1.99
N ILE A 83 1.92 6.93 2.27
CA ILE A 83 1.55 5.52 2.40
C ILE A 83 1.81 5.10 3.85
N ALA A 84 0.79 4.50 4.47
CA ALA A 84 0.89 3.84 5.76
C ALA A 84 1.05 2.33 5.57
N THR A 85 1.83 1.65 6.41
CA THR A 85 1.92 0.18 6.47
C THR A 85 1.65 -0.27 7.89
N HIS A 86 0.64 -1.11 8.03
CA HIS A 86 0.34 -1.83 9.26
C HIS A 86 0.82 -3.27 9.17
N PHE A 87 1.65 -3.70 10.12
CA PHE A 87 2.26 -5.02 10.13
C PHE A 87 1.40 -6.03 10.89
N PHE A 88 0.21 -6.37 10.39
CA PHE A 88 -0.81 -7.15 11.13
C PHE A 88 -0.35 -8.57 11.52
N GLY A 89 0.40 -9.25 10.66
CA GLY A 89 0.80 -10.64 10.87
C GLY A 89 1.90 -11.09 9.92
N GLU A 90 2.26 -12.37 10.01
CA GLU A 90 3.26 -12.97 9.11
C GLU A 90 2.71 -13.22 7.71
N ASP A 91 1.40 -13.41 7.57
CA ASP A 91 0.73 -13.74 6.31
C ASP A 91 -0.01 -12.54 5.69
N ASP A 92 0.11 -11.36 6.32
CA ASP A 92 -0.58 -10.13 5.92
C ASP A 92 0.42 -9.04 5.54
N LEU A 93 0.16 -8.35 4.44
CA LEU A 93 0.92 -7.17 4.03
C LEU A 93 0.01 -6.19 3.31
N GLU A 94 -0.32 -5.12 4.02
CA GLU A 94 -1.27 -4.11 3.59
C GLU A 94 -0.70 -2.70 3.76
N PHE A 95 -1.18 -1.81 2.90
CA PHE A 95 -0.84 -0.40 2.93
C PHE A 95 -2.09 0.44 2.80
N ASP A 96 -2.13 1.58 3.46
CA ASP A 96 -3.26 2.50 3.36
C ASP A 96 -2.80 3.84 2.81
N PHE A 97 -3.69 4.49 2.07
CA PHE A 97 -3.51 5.87 1.65
C PHE A 97 -4.80 6.64 1.72
N ARG A 98 -4.66 7.96 1.86
CA ARG A 98 -5.80 8.87 1.83
C ARG A 98 -6.21 9.14 0.38
N PRO A 99 -7.48 8.94 0.00
CA PRO A 99 -7.93 9.20 -1.38
C PRO A 99 -7.67 10.65 -1.80
N GLU A 100 -7.67 11.61 -0.86
CA GLU A 100 -7.36 13.02 -1.14
C GLU A 100 -5.92 13.26 -1.59
N ASN A 101 -5.00 12.31 -1.37
CA ASN A 101 -3.63 12.39 -1.87
C ASN A 101 -3.54 12.08 -3.36
N VAL A 102 -4.63 11.62 -3.98
CA VAL A 102 -4.70 11.30 -5.40
C VAL A 102 -5.76 12.18 -6.07
N SER A 103 -5.35 13.37 -6.49
CA SER A 103 -6.26 14.40 -7.02
C SER A 103 -6.15 14.65 -8.53
N GLY A 104 -5.34 13.85 -9.23
CA GLY A 104 -5.06 14.05 -10.64
C GLY A 104 -4.22 12.93 -11.26
N GLN A 105 -3.93 13.07 -12.55
CA GLN A 105 -3.22 12.05 -13.32
C GLN A 105 -1.81 11.78 -12.77
N ARG A 106 -1.10 12.80 -12.30
CA ARG A 106 0.26 12.66 -11.76
C ARG A 106 0.27 11.77 -10.53
N GLU A 107 -0.62 12.05 -9.58
CA GLU A 107 -0.72 11.29 -8.34
C GLU A 107 -1.23 9.86 -8.64
N LEU A 108 -2.18 9.71 -9.56
CA LEU A 108 -2.62 8.39 -10.02
C LEU A 108 -1.45 7.58 -10.59
N ASP A 109 -0.64 8.17 -11.46
CA ASP A 109 0.53 7.49 -12.06
C ASP A 109 1.56 7.09 -10.97
N GLN A 110 1.73 7.91 -9.93
CA GLN A 110 2.59 7.59 -8.78
C GLN A 110 2.05 6.42 -7.96
N LEU A 111 0.74 6.39 -7.68
CA LEU A 111 0.07 5.28 -6.99
C LEU A 111 0.24 3.98 -7.77
N LEU A 112 -0.09 3.99 -9.06
CA LEU A 112 0.03 2.83 -9.92
C LEU A 112 1.49 2.36 -10.03
N SER A 113 2.44 3.30 -10.06
CA SER A 113 3.86 2.96 -10.01
C SER A 113 4.26 2.30 -8.70
N PHE A 114 3.69 2.71 -7.56
CA PHE A 114 3.94 2.07 -6.26
C PHE A 114 3.43 0.63 -6.26
N VAL A 115 2.15 0.45 -6.65
CA VAL A 115 1.49 -0.87 -6.75
C VAL A 115 2.28 -1.82 -7.65
N SER A 116 2.67 -1.39 -8.86
CA SER A 116 3.50 -2.20 -9.75
C SER A 116 4.89 -2.47 -9.18
N SER A 117 5.51 -1.52 -8.46
CA SER A 117 6.85 -1.73 -7.88
C SER A 117 6.82 -2.78 -6.78
N VAL A 118 5.81 -2.74 -5.91
CA VAL A 118 5.59 -3.78 -4.88
C VAL A 118 5.29 -5.12 -5.55
N GLY A 119 4.39 -5.15 -6.53
CA GLY A 119 4.03 -6.36 -7.26
C GLY A 119 5.22 -7.01 -7.99
N ARG A 120 6.07 -6.22 -8.65
CA ARG A 120 7.32 -6.69 -9.26
C ARG A 120 8.34 -7.14 -8.24
N LEU A 121 8.54 -6.36 -7.17
CA LEU A 121 9.44 -6.71 -6.08
C LEU A 121 9.07 -8.10 -5.56
N LEU A 122 7.80 -8.33 -5.25
CA LEU A 122 7.36 -9.55 -4.57
C LEU A 122 7.01 -10.69 -5.53
N SER A 123 6.85 -10.40 -6.83
CA SER A 123 6.31 -11.34 -7.82
C SER A 123 4.93 -11.86 -7.41
N LYS A 124 4.06 -10.93 -6.96
CA LYS A 124 2.73 -11.20 -6.39
C LYS A 124 1.68 -10.26 -6.97
N ALA A 125 0.43 -10.70 -6.93
CA ALA A 125 -0.69 -9.82 -7.24
C ALA A 125 -0.85 -8.78 -6.12
N VAL A 126 -1.20 -7.56 -6.52
CA VAL A 126 -1.45 -6.45 -5.59
C VAL A 126 -2.80 -5.85 -5.92
N LEU A 127 -3.67 -5.79 -4.94
CA LEU A 127 -5.05 -5.31 -5.08
C LEU A 127 -5.18 -3.94 -4.44
N VAL A 128 -6.08 -3.11 -4.96
CA VAL A 128 -6.48 -1.85 -4.31
C VAL A 128 -8.00 -1.82 -4.16
N TYR A 129 -8.48 -1.55 -2.95
CA TYR A 129 -9.91 -1.50 -2.61
C TYR A 129 -10.24 -0.32 -1.70
N HIS A 130 -11.54 -0.09 -1.52
CA HIS A 130 -12.03 0.82 -0.48
C HIS A 130 -11.94 0.13 0.85
N GLU A 131 -11.49 0.84 1.88
CA GLU A 131 -11.43 0.31 3.25
C GLU A 131 -12.75 -0.37 3.64
N GLY A 132 -12.65 -1.63 4.10
CA GLY A 132 -13.81 -2.46 4.47
C GLY A 132 -14.58 -3.11 3.30
N TRP A 133 -14.09 -3.01 2.07
CA TRP A 133 -14.69 -3.62 0.86
C TRP A 133 -13.73 -4.56 0.10
N GLU A 134 -12.96 -5.36 0.84
CA GLU A 134 -11.92 -6.30 0.35
C GLU A 134 -12.37 -7.26 -0.77
N VAL A 135 -13.68 -7.45 -0.96
CA VAL A 135 -14.25 -8.34 -1.98
C VAL A 135 -14.38 -7.71 -3.38
N SER A 136 -14.08 -6.43 -3.55
CA SER A 136 -14.26 -5.71 -4.83
C SER A 136 -13.09 -4.76 -5.13
N PRO A 137 -11.91 -5.29 -5.50
CA PRO A 137 -10.77 -4.46 -5.86
C PRO A 137 -11.05 -3.67 -7.15
N PHE A 138 -10.73 -2.38 -7.16
CA PHE A 138 -10.86 -1.54 -8.35
C PHE A 138 -9.56 -1.47 -9.16
N PHE A 139 -8.39 -1.65 -8.53
CA PHE A 139 -7.15 -1.95 -9.25
C PHE A 139 -6.62 -3.33 -8.91
N ILE A 140 -6.13 -4.01 -9.93
CA ILE A 140 -5.50 -5.32 -9.82
C ILE A 140 -4.21 -5.29 -10.63
N TYR A 141 -3.07 -5.41 -9.96
CA TYR A 141 -1.80 -5.70 -10.59
C TYR A 141 -1.65 -7.21 -10.82
N ASP A 142 -1.43 -7.59 -12.09
CA ASP A 142 -1.15 -8.96 -12.48
C ASP A 142 0.36 -9.16 -12.68
N ARG A 143 0.94 -10.03 -11.85
CA ARG A 143 2.37 -10.38 -11.88
C ARG A 143 2.82 -11.08 -13.16
N HIS A 144 1.92 -11.69 -13.91
CA HIS A 144 2.24 -12.45 -15.12
C HIS A 144 2.32 -11.55 -16.35
N THR A 145 1.52 -10.48 -16.39
CA THR A 145 1.50 -9.51 -17.49
C THR A 145 2.27 -8.23 -17.18
N ASP A 146 2.58 -7.96 -15.89
CA ASP A 146 3.14 -6.68 -15.41
C ASP A 146 2.23 -5.49 -15.76
N GLU A 147 0.91 -5.71 -15.69
CA GLU A 147 -0.11 -4.72 -15.99
C GLU A 147 -1.06 -4.51 -14.80
N ILE A 148 -1.59 -3.28 -14.69
CA ILE A 148 -2.69 -2.97 -13.79
C ILE A 148 -3.98 -2.86 -14.59
N THR A 149 -5.00 -3.58 -14.15
CA THR A 149 -6.36 -3.45 -14.67
C THR A 149 -7.20 -2.60 -13.73
N TYR A 150 -8.14 -1.85 -14.32
CA TYR A 150 -9.14 -1.06 -13.61
C TYR A 150 -10.51 -1.67 -13.82
N SER A 151 -11.25 -1.90 -12.74
CA SER A 151 -12.65 -2.29 -12.76
C SER A 151 -13.43 -1.35 -11.84
N PRO A 152 -14.36 -0.53 -12.35
CA PRO A 152 -15.13 0.37 -11.50
C PRO A 152 -15.97 -0.43 -10.51
N ARG A 153 -16.21 0.16 -9.34
CA ARG A 153 -17.18 -0.40 -8.38
C ARG A 153 -18.52 -0.66 -9.06
N SER A 154 -19.05 -1.87 -8.91
CA SER A 154 -20.45 -2.16 -9.26
C SER A 154 -21.34 -1.46 -8.23
N ILE A 155 -22.11 -0.46 -8.68
CA ILE A 155 -23.07 0.29 -7.86
C ILE A 155 -24.33 -0.57 -7.65
#